data_AF-A0A1Y2TZP6-F1
#
_entry.id   AF-A0A1Y2TZP6-F1
#
_cell.length_a   1.000
_cell.length_b   1.000
_cell.length_c   1.000
_cell.angle_alpha   90.00
_cell.angle_beta   90.00
_cell.angle_gamma   90.00
#
_symmetry.space_group_name_H-M   'P 1'
#
loop_
_entity.id
_entity.type
_entity.pdbx_description
1 polymer ?
#
loop_
_entity_poly.entity_id
_entity_poly.type
_entity_poly.pdbx_seq_one_letter_code
_entity_poly.pdbx_strand_id
1 'polypeptide(L)'
;MSSTTVQKPSSPKGVDDDLKRAKEDNDPQTVFYLNYISANSTLQQGLDASKKDILTTVYSWAPKIEHTVQSNFGKGSDAERHSLQASWDRAAYRAKLLDYLAKTTPWLMIVRDNPQVSSDEELTGEYHHDKLVYQRAVHDFLQSSLAPEIPVEKVQIIERYITETMVLGQNDLAKSLRFALAFPFLVGTGVSLQSAIRVVTFTFTPKVSNEDSSMVTILKTMYEASLNKNIFDQQEFDQKDLDVGKVLVLDATFDLIH
;
A
#
# COMPACT_ATOMS: atom_id res chain seq x y z
N MET A 1 -39.37 23.15 33.03
CA MET A 1 -38.05 23.64 32.58
C MET A 1 -37.20 22.43 32.27
N SER A 2 -37.07 22.07 30.99
CA SER A 2 -36.26 20.93 30.57
C SER A 2 -35.01 21.49 29.89
N SER A 3 -33.86 21.23 30.50
CA SER A 3 -32.55 21.62 29.99
C SER A 3 -32.23 20.78 28.76
N THR A 4 -32.36 21.38 27.57
CA THR A 4 -31.84 20.81 26.33
C THR A 4 -30.32 20.96 26.37
N THR A 5 -29.62 19.91 26.79
CA THR A 5 -28.17 19.84 26.64
C THR A 5 -27.86 19.82 25.14
N VAL A 6 -27.44 20.97 24.61
CA VAL A 6 -26.90 21.08 23.26
C VAL A 6 -25.65 20.22 23.22
N GLN A 7 -25.75 19.01 22.64
CA GLN A 7 -24.57 18.27 22.21
C GLN A 7 -23.85 19.14 21.19
N LYS A 8 -22.73 19.74 21.61
CA LYS A 8 -21.80 20.36 20.68
C LYS A 8 -21.39 19.27 19.68
N PRO A 9 -21.59 19.45 18.37
CA PRO A 9 -20.95 18.58 17.39
C PRO A 9 -19.44 18.67 17.61
N SER A 10 -18.80 17.52 17.81
CA SER A 10 -17.34 17.43 17.89
C SER A 10 -16.75 18.07 16.65
N SER A 11 -15.82 19.00 16.85
CA SER A 11 -15.07 19.71 15.83
C SER A 11 -14.58 18.78 14.71
N PRO A 12 -14.53 19.24 13.44
CA PRO A 12 -13.94 18.45 12.37
C PRO A 12 -12.48 18.17 12.73
N LYS A 13 -12.15 16.90 12.92
CA LYS A 13 -10.80 16.43 13.20
C LYS A 13 -9.95 16.71 11.97
N GLY A 14 -8.85 17.44 12.14
CA GLY A 14 -7.98 17.87 11.04
C GLY A 14 -7.01 16.76 10.60
N VAL A 15 -6.29 16.98 9.50
CA VAL A 15 -5.26 16.05 8.98
C VAL A 15 -4.17 15.72 10.02
N ASP A 16 -3.87 16.65 10.94
CA ASP A 16 -2.94 16.42 12.05
C ASP A 16 -3.48 15.42 13.09
N ASP A 17 -4.80 15.40 13.31
CA ASP A 17 -5.44 14.43 14.22
C ASP A 17 -5.41 13.02 13.63
N ASP A 18 -5.58 12.91 12.31
CA ASP A 18 -5.53 11.63 11.60
C ASP A 18 -4.09 11.08 11.58
N LEU A 19 -3.07 11.94 11.39
CA LEU A 19 -1.66 11.57 11.55
C LEU A 19 -1.37 11.05 12.97
N LYS A 20 -1.83 11.78 13.99
CA LYS A 20 -1.62 11.38 15.38
C LYS A 20 -2.25 10.01 15.65
N ARG A 21 -3.47 9.78 15.18
CA ARG A 21 -4.13 8.47 15.34
C ARG A 21 -3.44 7.36 14.59
N ALA A 22 -3.02 7.59 13.35
CA ALA A 22 -2.28 6.60 12.58
C ALA A 22 -1.04 6.11 13.34
N LYS A 23 -0.35 7.01 14.05
CA LYS A 23 0.81 6.67 14.88
C LYS A 23 0.45 5.99 16.21
N GLU A 24 -0.71 6.29 16.79
CA GLU A 24 -1.20 5.66 18.03
C GLU A 24 -1.76 4.26 17.81
N ASP A 25 -2.39 4.01 16.67
CA ASP A 25 -3.12 2.76 16.38
C ASP A 25 -2.17 1.56 16.19
N ASN A 26 -0.86 1.80 15.95
CA ASN A 26 0.21 0.81 15.81
C ASN A 26 -0.15 -0.35 14.85
N ASP A 27 -0.74 0.01 13.72
CA ASP A 27 -1.20 -0.95 12.72
C ASP A 27 -0.02 -1.65 12.01
N PRO A 28 -0.18 -2.91 11.57
CA PRO A 28 0.84 -3.59 10.79
C PRO A 28 1.08 -2.93 9.43
N GLN A 29 2.30 -3.07 8.90
CA GLN A 29 2.70 -2.47 7.62
C GLN A 29 2.16 -3.29 6.44
N THR A 30 1.24 -2.73 5.67
CA THR A 30 0.69 -3.38 4.47
C THR A 30 0.99 -2.63 3.18
N VAL A 31 1.46 -1.39 3.27
CA VAL A 31 1.83 -0.56 2.12
C VAL A 31 3.34 -0.33 2.15
N PHE A 32 4.05 -0.66 1.08
CA PHE A 32 5.49 -0.48 1.00
C PHE A 32 5.81 0.48 -0.15
N TYR A 33 6.38 1.64 0.16
CA TYR A 33 6.90 2.53 -0.86
C TYR A 33 8.35 2.18 -1.12
N LEU A 34 8.74 1.91 -2.37
CA LEU A 34 10.15 1.65 -2.68
C LEU A 34 10.78 2.90 -3.26
N ASN A 35 11.90 3.31 -2.68
CA ASN A 35 12.73 4.38 -3.21
C ASN A 35 14.04 3.79 -3.73
N TYR A 36 14.14 3.62 -5.04
CA TYR A 36 15.35 3.09 -5.66
C TYR A 36 16.42 4.17 -5.76
N ILE A 37 17.61 3.93 -5.19
CA ILE A 37 18.75 4.86 -5.20
C ILE A 37 19.88 4.19 -5.97
N SER A 38 20.25 4.77 -7.10
CA SER A 38 21.31 4.28 -7.98
C SER A 38 22.62 5.02 -7.75
N ALA A 39 23.73 4.28 -7.69
CA ALA A 39 25.08 4.83 -7.74
C ALA A 39 25.45 5.43 -9.11
N ASN A 40 24.68 5.15 -10.16
CA ASN A 40 24.90 5.76 -11.48
C ASN A 40 24.26 7.16 -11.52
N SER A 41 25.08 8.21 -11.53
CA SER A 41 24.65 9.60 -11.47
C SER A 41 23.70 10.01 -12.60
N THR A 42 23.85 9.47 -13.81
CA THR A 42 22.97 9.79 -14.94
C THR A 42 21.59 9.12 -14.78
N LEU A 43 21.57 7.86 -14.35
CA LEU A 43 20.33 7.14 -14.04
C LEU A 43 19.61 7.81 -12.87
N GLN A 44 20.37 8.20 -11.84
CA GLN A 44 19.88 8.87 -10.64
C GLN A 44 19.26 10.23 -10.98
N GLN A 45 19.89 11.05 -11.83
CA GLN A 45 19.32 12.33 -12.25
C GLN A 45 17.98 12.19 -12.97
N GLY A 46 17.85 11.18 -13.86
CA GLY A 46 16.57 10.87 -14.51
C GLY A 46 15.52 10.39 -13.51
N LEU A 47 15.91 9.52 -12.57
CA LEU A 47 15.04 9.02 -11.51
C LEU A 47 14.60 10.13 -10.56
N ASP A 48 15.47 11.06 -10.20
CA ASP A 48 15.15 12.16 -9.26
C ASP A 48 14.08 13.11 -9.81
N ALA A 49 14.12 13.39 -11.12
CA ALA A 49 13.09 14.17 -11.79
C ALA A 49 11.73 13.45 -11.79
N SER A 50 11.70 12.14 -12.04
CA SER A 50 10.47 11.33 -12.00
C SER A 50 9.92 11.13 -10.59
N LYS A 51 10.81 10.90 -9.62
CA LYS A 51 10.48 10.74 -8.22
C LYS A 51 9.71 11.94 -7.69
N LYS A 52 10.08 13.17 -8.03
CA LYS A 52 9.45 14.34 -7.41
C LYS A 52 7.94 14.41 -7.64
N ASP A 53 7.48 14.27 -8.88
CA ASP A 53 6.05 14.41 -9.20
C ASP A 53 5.24 13.21 -8.72
N ILE A 54 5.81 12.01 -8.82
CA ILE A 54 5.17 10.79 -8.30
C ILE A 54 5.11 10.81 -6.77
N LEU A 55 6.19 11.22 -6.09
CA LEU A 55 6.19 11.40 -4.63
C LEU A 55 5.19 12.46 -4.21
N THR A 56 5.08 13.57 -4.92
CA THR A 56 4.06 14.59 -4.64
C THR A 56 2.65 14.00 -4.75
N THR A 57 2.40 13.18 -5.77
CA THR A 57 1.13 12.45 -5.92
C THR A 57 0.87 11.52 -4.72
N VAL A 58 1.85 10.71 -4.34
CA VAL A 58 1.75 9.77 -3.21
C VAL A 58 1.58 10.51 -1.87
N TYR A 59 2.30 11.61 -1.65
CA TYR A 59 2.11 12.48 -0.48
C TYR A 59 0.70 13.07 -0.44
N SER A 60 0.12 13.45 -1.59
CA SER A 60 -1.27 13.92 -1.63
C SER A 60 -2.30 12.81 -1.36
N TRP A 61 -1.93 11.54 -1.52
CA TRP A 61 -2.80 10.40 -1.24
C TRP A 61 -2.80 10.02 0.23
N ALA A 62 -1.64 10.03 0.88
CA ALA A 62 -1.51 9.50 2.24
C ALA A 62 -2.49 10.12 3.27
N PRO A 63 -2.68 11.45 3.34
CA PRO A 63 -3.70 12.03 4.22
C PRO A 63 -5.12 11.60 3.88
N LYS A 64 -5.45 11.48 2.58
CA LYS A 64 -6.77 11.02 2.12
C LYS A 64 -7.01 9.57 2.50
N ILE A 65 -5.97 8.74 2.41
CA ILE A 65 -5.99 7.35 2.85
C ILE A 65 -6.27 7.30 4.34
N GLU A 66 -5.49 7.99 5.18
CA GLU A 66 -5.67 7.99 6.62
C GLU A 66 -7.04 8.53 7.03
N HIS A 67 -7.47 9.65 6.45
CA HIS A 67 -8.79 10.20 6.71
C HIS A 67 -9.90 9.18 6.41
N THR A 68 -9.81 8.50 5.27
CA THR A 68 -10.79 7.49 4.86
C THR A 68 -10.74 6.27 5.79
N VAL A 69 -9.56 5.81 6.18
CA VAL A 69 -9.37 4.71 7.14
C VAL A 69 -10.01 5.08 8.48
N GLN A 70 -9.69 6.25 9.03
CA GLN A 70 -10.20 6.72 10.32
C GLN A 70 -11.72 6.95 10.30
N SER A 71 -12.27 7.42 9.18
CA SER A 71 -13.72 7.58 9.01
C SER A 71 -14.48 6.25 9.00
N ASN A 72 -13.90 5.20 8.43
CA ASN A 72 -14.53 3.88 8.31
C ASN A 72 -14.24 2.94 9.49
N PHE A 73 -13.04 3.01 10.08
CA PHE A 73 -12.51 2.04 11.04
C PHE A 73 -11.96 2.68 12.33
N GLY A 74 -11.93 4.02 12.43
CA GLY A 74 -11.51 4.76 13.63
C GLY A 74 -12.64 5.04 14.62
N LYS A 75 -13.78 4.35 14.48
CA LYS A 75 -14.96 4.47 15.36
C LYS A 75 -15.05 3.25 16.27
N GLY A 76 -15.64 3.42 17.45
CA GLY A 76 -15.79 2.36 18.45
C GLY A 76 -15.14 2.74 19.78
N SER A 77 -15.21 1.83 20.74
CA SER A 77 -14.45 1.92 21.99
C SER A 77 -12.96 1.73 21.74
N ASP A 78 -12.10 2.23 22.64
CA ASP A 78 -10.64 2.06 22.53
C ASP A 78 -10.25 0.57 22.44
N ALA A 79 -10.93 -0.30 23.20
CA ALA A 79 -10.69 -1.74 23.18
C ALA A 79 -11.00 -2.37 21.80
N GLU A 80 -12.07 -1.94 21.14
CA GLU A 80 -12.42 -2.43 19.80
C GLU A 80 -11.44 -1.89 18.75
N ARG A 81 -11.08 -0.61 18.84
CA ARG A 81 -10.16 0.05 17.92
C ARG A 81 -8.77 -0.60 17.96
N HIS A 82 -8.29 -0.97 19.14
CA HIS A 82 -6.98 -1.60 19.32
C HIS A 82 -7.03 -3.13 19.28
N SER A 83 -8.15 -3.72 18.84
CA SER A 83 -8.20 -5.17 18.60
C SER A 83 -7.34 -5.57 17.40
N LEU A 84 -6.80 -6.79 17.43
CA LEU A 84 -5.96 -7.34 16.36
C LEU A 84 -6.67 -7.27 14.99
N GLN A 85 -7.94 -7.67 14.94
CA GLN A 85 -8.73 -7.64 13.70
C GLN A 85 -8.93 -6.20 13.20
N ALA A 86 -9.20 -5.24 14.09
CA ALA A 86 -9.38 -3.84 13.68
C ALA A 86 -8.08 -3.24 13.11
N SER A 87 -6.93 -3.56 13.72
CA SER A 87 -5.61 -3.15 13.20
C SER A 87 -5.34 -3.73 11.82
N TRP A 88 -5.63 -5.01 11.59
CA TRP A 88 -5.49 -5.62 10.26
C TRP A 88 -6.50 -5.10 9.25
N ASP A 89 -7.73 -4.81 9.65
CA ASP A 89 -8.75 -4.22 8.78
C ASP A 89 -8.31 -2.84 8.29
N ARG A 90 -7.81 -1.98 9.19
CA ARG A 90 -7.25 -0.67 8.83
C ARG A 90 -6.07 -0.83 7.87
N ALA A 91 -5.12 -1.69 8.21
CA ALA A 91 -3.93 -1.93 7.40
C ALA A 91 -4.29 -2.44 5.99
N ALA A 92 -5.09 -3.50 5.88
CA ALA A 92 -5.51 -4.04 4.59
C ALA A 92 -6.31 -3.02 3.75
N TYR A 93 -7.06 -2.14 4.42
CA TYR A 93 -7.80 -1.08 3.73
C TYR A 93 -6.89 0.00 3.14
N ARG A 94 -5.76 0.35 3.79
CA ARG A 94 -4.73 1.25 3.21
C ARG A 94 -4.21 0.73 1.87
N ALA A 95 -3.86 -0.55 1.81
CA ALA A 95 -3.41 -1.19 0.58
C ALA A 95 -4.48 -1.17 -0.53
N LYS A 96 -5.75 -1.40 -0.17
CA LYS A 96 -6.88 -1.27 -1.10
C LYS A 96 -7.03 0.17 -1.64
N LEU A 97 -6.92 1.17 -0.77
CA LEU A 97 -7.06 2.58 -1.17
C LEU A 97 -5.91 3.03 -2.06
N LEU A 98 -4.68 2.54 -1.83
CA LEU A 98 -3.55 2.83 -2.71
C LEU A 98 -3.79 2.33 -4.14
N ASP A 99 -4.23 1.08 -4.30
CA ASP A 99 -4.59 0.51 -5.62
C ASP A 99 -5.70 1.32 -6.30
N TYR A 100 -6.72 1.69 -5.54
CA TYR A 100 -7.83 2.50 -6.05
C TYR A 100 -7.36 3.89 -6.51
N LEU A 101 -6.56 4.59 -5.70
CA LEU A 101 -6.08 5.94 -6.01
C LEU A 101 -5.14 5.95 -7.21
N ALA A 102 -4.31 4.91 -7.36
CA ALA A 102 -3.46 4.76 -8.54
C ALA A 102 -4.27 4.71 -9.84
N LYS A 103 -5.44 4.06 -9.83
CA LYS A 103 -6.32 3.91 -10.99
C LYS A 103 -7.25 5.09 -11.24
N THR A 104 -7.51 5.92 -10.23
CA THR A 104 -8.56 6.97 -10.28
C THR A 104 -8.02 8.39 -10.20
N THR A 105 -6.73 8.56 -9.93
CA THR A 105 -6.12 9.89 -9.86
C THR A 105 -6.10 10.55 -11.25
N PRO A 106 -6.69 11.76 -11.42
CA PRO A 106 -6.93 12.33 -12.75
C PRO A 106 -5.68 12.57 -13.61
N TRP A 107 -4.54 12.83 -12.98
CA TRP A 107 -3.26 13.08 -13.67
C TRP A 107 -2.42 11.81 -13.83
N LEU A 108 -2.96 10.63 -13.52
CA LEU A 108 -2.33 9.35 -13.81
C LEU A 108 -3.09 8.65 -14.95
N MET A 109 -2.35 8.22 -15.96
CA MET A 109 -2.88 7.49 -17.10
C MET A 109 -2.38 6.06 -17.07
N ILE A 110 -3.30 5.10 -17.09
CA ILE A 110 -2.97 3.68 -17.14
C ILE A 110 -2.17 3.40 -18.42
N VAL A 111 -0.94 2.92 -18.28
CA VAL A 111 -0.09 2.49 -19.41
C VAL A 111 0.04 0.98 -19.49
N ARG A 112 -0.11 0.28 -18.37
CA ARG A 112 -0.15 -1.17 -18.31
C ARG A 112 -1.07 -1.63 -17.18
N ASP A 113 -1.93 -2.58 -17.50
CA ASP A 113 -2.76 -3.29 -16.52
C ASP A 113 -2.57 -4.78 -16.79
N ASN A 114 -1.78 -5.45 -15.94
CA ASN A 114 -1.50 -6.85 -16.14
C ASN A 114 -2.72 -7.69 -15.76
N PRO A 115 -3.01 -8.78 -16.50
CA PRO A 115 -4.05 -9.71 -16.11
C PRO A 115 -3.89 -10.13 -14.66
N GLN A 116 -4.98 -10.02 -13.91
CA GLN A 116 -5.05 -10.48 -12.54
C GLN A 116 -4.71 -11.97 -12.47
N VAL A 117 -3.71 -12.33 -11.68
CA VAL A 117 -3.33 -13.73 -11.44
C VAL A 117 -4.00 -14.16 -10.14
N SER A 118 -4.86 -15.17 -10.22
CA SER A 118 -5.52 -15.77 -9.07
C SER A 118 -5.12 -17.24 -8.97
N SER A 119 -4.72 -17.68 -7.77
CA SER A 119 -4.57 -19.10 -7.46
C SER A 119 -5.30 -19.42 -6.17
N ASP A 120 -5.81 -20.65 -6.08
CA ASP A 120 -6.36 -21.22 -4.85
C ASP A 120 -5.32 -22.23 -4.35
N GLU A 121 -4.79 -22.01 -3.15
CA GLU A 121 -3.78 -22.86 -2.54
C GLU A 121 -4.37 -23.57 -1.31
N GLU A 122 -4.01 -24.83 -1.14
CA GLU A 122 -4.35 -25.60 0.06
C GLU A 122 -3.31 -25.34 1.15
N LEU A 123 -3.78 -25.21 2.39
CA LEU A 123 -2.97 -24.98 3.57
C LEU A 123 -3.12 -26.19 4.49
N THR A 124 -2.01 -26.66 5.05
CA THR A 124 -1.97 -27.85 5.90
C THR A 124 -2.01 -27.50 7.39
N GLY A 125 -1.85 -26.21 7.73
CA GLY A 125 -1.67 -25.75 9.10
C GLY A 125 -0.25 -25.97 9.64
N GLU A 126 0.63 -26.63 8.87
CA GLU A 126 2.04 -26.77 9.22
C GLU A 126 2.80 -25.49 8.81
N TYR A 127 3.39 -24.81 9.80
CA TYR A 127 4.10 -23.54 9.59
C TYR A 127 5.07 -23.55 8.41
N HIS A 128 5.93 -24.57 8.29
CA HIS A 128 6.93 -24.60 7.23
C HIS A 128 6.33 -24.83 5.84
N HIS A 129 5.25 -25.62 5.75
CA HIS A 129 4.54 -25.85 4.51
C HIS A 129 3.82 -24.58 4.04
N ASP A 130 2.95 -24.03 4.89
CA ASP A 130 2.12 -22.87 4.57
C ASP A 130 2.98 -21.63 4.25
N LYS A 131 4.09 -21.45 4.98
CA LYS A 131 5.06 -20.39 4.68
C LYS A 131 5.65 -20.55 3.28
N LEU A 132 5.99 -21.75 2.84
CA LEU A 132 6.53 -21.99 1.49
C LEU A 132 5.49 -21.71 0.40
N VAL A 133 4.21 -22.02 0.65
CA VAL A 133 3.09 -21.68 -0.25
C VAL A 133 3.03 -20.16 -0.46
N TYR A 134 2.96 -19.40 0.64
CA TYR A 134 2.96 -17.94 0.57
C TYR A 134 4.23 -17.38 -0.06
N GLN A 135 5.38 -17.94 0.30
CA GLN A 135 6.67 -17.46 -0.18
C GLN A 135 6.80 -17.59 -1.70
N ARG A 136 6.45 -18.76 -2.26
CA ARG A 136 6.47 -18.94 -3.72
C ARG A 136 5.54 -17.96 -4.42
N ALA A 137 4.31 -17.82 -3.91
CA ALA A 137 3.32 -16.93 -4.51
C ALA A 137 3.77 -15.46 -4.54
N VAL A 138 4.43 -14.98 -3.47
CA VAL A 138 4.95 -13.61 -3.38
C VAL A 138 6.23 -13.45 -4.19
N HIS A 139 7.19 -14.37 -4.04
CA HIS A 139 8.51 -14.32 -4.68
C HIS A 139 8.40 -14.28 -6.21
N ASP A 140 7.69 -15.24 -6.80
CA ASP A 140 7.58 -15.38 -8.25
C ASP A 140 6.94 -14.13 -8.89
N PHE A 141 5.97 -13.53 -8.19
CA PHE A 141 5.29 -12.34 -8.67
C PHE A 141 6.11 -11.08 -8.50
N LEU A 142 6.82 -10.92 -7.37
CA LEU A 142 7.77 -9.82 -7.20
C LEU A 142 8.87 -9.90 -8.28
N GLN A 143 9.49 -11.05 -8.44
CA GLN A 143 10.55 -11.25 -9.43
C GLN A 143 10.11 -10.87 -10.86
N SER A 144 8.87 -11.21 -11.24
CA SER A 144 8.32 -10.89 -12.56
C SER A 144 7.78 -9.45 -12.69
N SER A 145 7.49 -8.77 -11.58
CA SER A 145 6.83 -7.46 -11.56
C SER A 145 7.75 -6.30 -11.20
N LEU A 146 8.96 -6.54 -10.69
CA LEU A 146 9.92 -5.48 -10.40
C LEU A 146 10.52 -4.89 -11.68
N ALA A 147 10.96 -3.63 -11.59
CA ALA A 147 11.72 -3.04 -12.67
C ALA A 147 13.12 -3.69 -12.73
N PRO A 148 13.73 -3.87 -13.91
CA PRO A 148 15.02 -4.56 -14.03
C PRO A 148 16.14 -3.99 -13.16
N GLU A 149 16.08 -2.69 -12.86
CA GLU A 149 17.02 -1.98 -12.01
C GLU A 149 16.87 -2.30 -10.52
N ILE A 150 15.75 -2.86 -10.08
CA ILE A 150 15.49 -3.21 -8.69
C ILE A 150 15.91 -4.67 -8.45
N PRO A 151 16.99 -4.94 -7.68
CA PRO A 151 17.39 -6.30 -7.39
C PRO A 151 16.36 -6.96 -6.46
N VAL A 152 15.89 -8.16 -6.83
CA VAL A 152 14.94 -8.96 -6.03
C VAL A 152 15.43 -9.15 -4.59
N GLU A 153 16.74 -9.30 -4.41
CA GLU A 153 17.39 -9.45 -3.11
C GLU A 153 17.09 -8.31 -2.14
N LYS A 154 16.92 -7.08 -2.66
CA LYS A 154 16.63 -5.90 -1.86
C LYS A 154 15.18 -5.85 -1.37
N VAL A 155 14.27 -6.57 -2.02
CA VAL A 155 12.86 -6.67 -1.60
C VAL A 155 12.54 -7.94 -0.81
N GLN A 156 13.53 -8.82 -0.58
CA GLN A 156 13.35 -10.05 0.21
C GLN A 156 12.84 -9.78 1.62
N ILE A 157 13.15 -8.62 2.21
CA ILE A 157 12.62 -8.26 3.53
C ILE A 157 11.09 -8.08 3.50
N ILE A 158 10.55 -7.54 2.41
CA ILE A 158 9.11 -7.35 2.21
C ILE A 158 8.45 -8.71 1.96
N GLU A 159 9.07 -9.55 1.11
CA GLU A 159 8.63 -10.94 0.90
C GLU A 159 8.56 -11.71 2.23
N ARG A 160 9.63 -11.68 3.02
CA ARG A 160 9.68 -12.32 4.34
C ARG A 160 8.61 -11.76 5.28
N TYR A 161 8.43 -10.44 5.31
CA TYR A 161 7.41 -9.83 6.15
C TYR A 161 6.00 -10.31 5.79
N ILE A 162 5.63 -10.29 4.51
CA ILE A 162 4.31 -10.73 4.03
C ILE A 162 4.11 -12.21 4.37
N THR A 163 5.10 -13.06 4.08
CA THR A 163 5.00 -14.50 4.27
C THR A 163 4.89 -14.90 5.74
N GLU A 164 5.71 -14.31 6.61
CA GLU A 164 5.64 -14.52 8.06
C GLU A 164 4.31 -14.03 8.62
N THR A 165 3.85 -12.87 8.18
CA THR A 165 2.54 -12.32 8.57
C THR A 165 1.41 -13.28 8.22
N MET A 166 1.40 -13.80 7.00
CA MET A 166 0.35 -14.69 6.53
C MET A 166 0.35 -16.00 7.32
N VAL A 167 1.49 -16.67 7.45
CA VAL A 167 1.55 -17.96 8.14
C VAL A 167 1.25 -17.86 9.64
N LEU A 168 1.67 -16.77 10.29
CA LEU A 168 1.42 -16.56 11.73
C LEU A 168 0.03 -16.02 12.02
N GLY A 169 -0.55 -15.23 11.11
CA GLY A 169 -1.81 -14.51 11.34
C GLY A 169 -3.06 -15.14 10.71
N GLN A 170 -2.92 -16.08 9.77
CA GLN A 170 -4.06 -16.60 8.99
C GLN A 170 -5.21 -17.17 9.83
N ASN A 171 -4.91 -17.79 10.97
CA ASN A 171 -5.92 -18.43 11.82
C ASN A 171 -6.69 -17.43 12.68
N ASP A 172 -6.09 -16.27 12.95
CA ASP A 172 -6.66 -15.25 13.83
C ASP A 172 -7.46 -14.19 13.04
N LEU A 173 -7.49 -14.30 11.71
CA LEU A 173 -8.00 -13.26 10.81
C LEU A 173 -9.11 -13.79 9.92
N ALA A 174 -10.32 -13.26 10.12
CA ALA A 174 -11.51 -13.72 9.43
C ALA A 174 -11.72 -13.09 8.04
N LYS A 175 -10.88 -12.12 7.65
CA LYS A 175 -11.07 -11.30 6.44
C LYS A 175 -9.84 -11.32 5.54
N SER A 176 -10.04 -10.89 4.30
CA SER A 176 -8.96 -10.77 3.33
C SER A 176 -7.86 -9.83 3.82
N LEU A 177 -6.62 -10.30 3.80
CA LEU A 177 -5.43 -9.48 3.98
C LEU A 177 -4.95 -8.94 2.64
N ARG A 178 -4.42 -7.71 2.65
CA ARG A 178 -3.95 -7.03 1.45
C ARG A 178 -2.64 -6.34 1.72
N PHE A 179 -1.72 -6.48 0.76
CA PHE A 179 -0.45 -5.78 0.74
C PHE A 179 -0.30 -5.07 -0.60
N ALA A 180 0.33 -3.91 -0.59
CA ALA A 180 0.64 -3.15 -1.78
C ALA A 180 2.07 -2.65 -1.75
N LEU A 181 2.78 -2.75 -2.86
CA LEU A 181 4.08 -2.14 -3.08
C LEU A 181 3.90 -1.09 -4.17
N ALA A 182 4.44 0.10 -3.97
CA ALA A 182 4.38 1.18 -4.95
C ALA A 182 5.74 1.83 -5.12
N PHE A 183 6.14 2.08 -6.37
CA PHE A 183 7.43 2.71 -6.64
C PHE A 183 7.45 3.53 -7.92
N PRO A 184 8.17 4.67 -7.93
CA PRO A 184 8.36 5.47 -9.13
C PRO A 184 9.35 4.78 -10.07
N PHE A 185 9.11 4.93 -11.37
CA PHE A 185 10.04 4.52 -12.41
C PHE A 185 9.92 5.45 -13.63
N LEU A 186 10.69 5.18 -14.67
CA LEU A 186 10.66 5.93 -15.93
C LEU A 186 10.14 5.04 -17.06
N VAL A 187 9.23 5.59 -17.85
CA VAL A 187 8.73 4.95 -19.07
C VAL A 187 9.16 5.78 -20.28
N GLY A 188 9.63 5.13 -21.34
CA GLY A 188 10.00 5.79 -22.60
C GLY A 188 11.51 5.99 -22.77
N THR A 189 11.91 6.74 -23.80
CA THR A 189 13.32 6.98 -24.15
C THR A 189 13.55 8.42 -24.60
N GLY A 190 14.69 9.02 -24.21
CA GLY A 190 15.05 10.38 -24.64
C GLY A 190 14.00 11.43 -24.27
N VAL A 191 13.46 12.13 -25.26
CA VAL A 191 12.47 13.21 -25.07
C VAL A 191 11.06 12.71 -24.71
N SER A 192 10.78 11.41 -24.80
CA SER A 192 9.49 10.81 -24.42
C SER A 192 9.50 10.18 -23.04
N LEU A 193 10.56 10.43 -22.26
CA LEU A 193 10.70 9.94 -20.90
C LEU A 193 9.61 10.54 -20.00
N GLN A 194 8.79 9.69 -19.42
CA GLN A 194 7.68 10.06 -18.55
C GLN A 194 7.85 9.45 -17.16
N SER A 195 7.55 10.25 -16.14
CA SER A 195 7.43 9.79 -14.76
C SER A 195 6.27 8.82 -14.66
N ALA A 196 6.48 7.69 -14.01
CA ALA A 196 5.47 6.66 -13.86
C ALA A 196 5.52 6.04 -12.46
N ILE A 197 4.41 5.43 -12.05
CA ILE A 197 4.30 4.65 -10.82
C ILE A 197 3.89 3.23 -11.17
N ARG A 198 4.57 2.25 -10.58
CA ARG A 198 4.13 0.85 -10.60
C ARG A 198 3.54 0.53 -9.24
N VAL A 199 2.38 -0.12 -9.23
CA VAL A 199 1.71 -0.64 -8.04
C VAL A 199 1.54 -2.15 -8.20
N VAL A 200 2.03 -2.89 -7.22
CA VAL A 200 1.92 -4.34 -7.12
C VAL A 200 1.07 -4.66 -5.90
N THR A 201 0.04 -5.49 -6.03
CA THR A 201 -0.78 -5.88 -4.88
C THR A 201 -0.88 -7.38 -4.72
N PHE A 202 -0.98 -7.79 -3.46
CA PHE A 202 -1.26 -9.15 -3.02
C PHE A 202 -2.51 -9.12 -2.15
N THR A 203 -3.50 -9.94 -2.48
CA THR A 203 -4.67 -10.16 -1.61
C THR A 203 -4.76 -11.62 -1.27
N PHE A 204 -4.85 -11.93 0.02
CA PHE A 204 -4.98 -13.27 0.55
C PHE A 204 -6.37 -13.39 1.17
N THR A 205 -7.23 -14.24 0.62
CA THR A 205 -8.59 -14.43 1.12
C THR A 205 -8.73 -15.85 1.66
N PRO A 206 -8.90 -16.03 2.97
CA PRO A 206 -9.14 -17.36 3.53
C PRO A 206 -10.46 -17.92 2.99
N LYS A 207 -10.44 -19.20 2.64
CA LYS A 207 -11.59 -20.00 2.22
C LYS A 207 -11.69 -21.21 3.15
N VAL A 208 -12.87 -21.41 3.73
CA VAL A 208 -13.17 -22.67 4.42
C VAL A 208 -13.62 -23.66 3.34
N SER A 209 -12.85 -24.73 3.16
CA SER A 209 -13.12 -25.77 2.17
C SER A 209 -13.96 -26.89 2.80
N ASN A 210 -13.49 -27.47 3.92
CA ASN A 210 -14.18 -28.45 4.77
C ASN A 210 -13.70 -28.32 6.23
N GLU A 211 -14.24 -29.11 7.19
CA GLU A 211 -13.84 -29.06 8.62
C GLU A 211 -12.33 -29.28 8.86
N ASP A 212 -11.66 -30.03 7.97
CA ASP A 212 -10.23 -30.39 8.11
C ASP A 212 -9.29 -29.72 7.09
N SER A 213 -9.80 -28.89 6.17
CA SER A 213 -8.95 -28.24 5.14
C SER A 213 -9.20 -26.74 5.03
N SER A 214 -8.13 -25.99 5.24
CA SER A 214 -8.05 -24.54 5.03
C SER A 214 -7.51 -24.25 3.64
N MET A 215 -8.16 -23.34 2.91
CA MET A 215 -7.67 -22.87 1.63
C MET A 215 -7.45 -21.36 1.67
N VAL A 216 -6.62 -20.86 0.77
CA VAL A 216 -6.43 -19.43 0.56
C VAL A 216 -6.48 -19.10 -0.92
N THR A 217 -7.29 -18.11 -1.28
CA THR A 217 -7.20 -17.48 -2.60
C THR A 217 -6.15 -16.39 -2.54
N ILE A 218 -5.13 -16.53 -3.38
CA ILE A 218 -4.07 -15.55 -3.56
C ILE A 218 -4.33 -14.81 -4.87
N LEU A 219 -4.62 -13.51 -4.73
CA LEU A 219 -4.80 -12.59 -5.84
C LEU A 219 -3.60 -11.68 -5.98
N LYS A 220 -3.11 -11.56 -7.22
CA LYS A 220 -1.92 -10.78 -7.56
C LYS A 220 -2.27 -9.85 -8.70
N THR A 221 -2.02 -8.56 -8.53
CA THR A 221 -2.22 -7.54 -9.58
C THR A 221 -0.98 -6.67 -9.72
N MET A 222 -0.71 -6.25 -10.95
CA MET A 222 0.31 -5.26 -11.23
C MET A 222 -0.27 -4.22 -12.19
N TYR A 223 -0.03 -2.97 -11.85
CA TYR A 223 -0.52 -1.81 -12.55
C TYR A 223 0.61 -0.81 -12.75
N GLU A 224 0.64 -0.16 -13.92
CA GLU A 224 1.52 0.97 -14.21
C GLU A 224 0.71 2.17 -14.70
N ALA A 225 1.01 3.33 -14.12
CA ALA A 225 0.49 4.61 -14.59
C ALA A 225 1.61 5.56 -14.96
N SER A 226 1.49 6.26 -16.09
CA SER A 226 2.32 7.43 -16.37
C SER A 226 1.65 8.72 -15.93
N LEU A 227 2.46 9.70 -15.55
CA LEU A 227 2.02 11.03 -15.15
C LEU A 227 1.66 11.85 -16.40
N ASN A 228 0.43 12.36 -16.44
CA ASN A 228 0.07 13.44 -17.36
C ASN A 228 0.51 14.78 -16.76
N LYS A 229 1.69 15.25 -17.18
CA LYS A 229 2.32 16.47 -16.65
C LYS A 229 1.44 17.72 -16.80
N ASN A 230 0.71 17.84 -17.92
CA ASN A 230 -0.18 18.99 -18.16
C ASN A 230 -1.32 19.07 -17.15
N ILE A 231 -1.91 17.93 -16.78
CA ILE A 231 -2.98 17.88 -15.77
C ILE A 231 -2.37 18.06 -14.37
N PHE A 232 -1.22 17.42 -14.11
CA PHE A 232 -0.53 17.50 -12.83
C PHE A 232 -0.12 18.93 -12.46
N ASP A 233 0.44 19.70 -13.40
CA ASP A 233 0.90 21.07 -13.17
C ASP A 233 -0.25 22.07 -12.93
N GLN A 234 -1.48 21.69 -13.27
CA GLN A 234 -2.70 22.46 -12.98
C GLN A 234 -3.30 22.12 -11.62
N GLN A 235 -2.76 21.12 -10.91
CA GLN A 235 -3.27 20.72 -9.60
C GLN A 235 -2.76 21.66 -8.52
N GLU A 236 -3.70 22.19 -7.74
CA GLU A 236 -3.41 22.92 -6.52
C GLU A 236 -3.27 21.91 -5.37
N PHE A 237 -2.04 21.68 -4.94
CA PHE A 237 -1.77 20.86 -3.77
C PHE A 237 -1.74 21.73 -2.51
N ASP A 238 -2.54 21.35 -1.50
CA ASP A 238 -2.42 21.94 -0.17
C ASP A 238 -1.08 21.52 0.45
N GLN A 239 -0.23 22.51 0.77
CA GLN A 239 1.10 22.25 1.30
C GLN A 239 1.06 21.54 2.66
N LYS A 240 0.05 21.83 3.49
CA LYS A 240 -0.12 21.17 4.79
C LYS A 240 -0.41 19.69 4.59
N ASP A 241 -1.28 19.35 3.64
CA ASP A 241 -1.57 17.95 3.31
C ASP A 241 -0.32 17.24 2.77
N LEU A 242 0.45 17.90 1.90
CA LEU A 242 1.71 17.33 1.40
C LEU A 242 2.72 17.09 2.52
N ASP A 243 2.84 18.00 3.48
CA ASP A 243 3.78 17.87 4.59
C ASP A 243 3.41 16.69 5.50
N VAL A 244 2.12 16.53 5.82
CA VAL A 244 1.64 15.36 6.58
C VAL A 244 1.81 14.08 5.78
N GLY A 245 1.44 14.10 4.50
CA GLY A 245 1.58 12.97 3.61
C GLY A 245 3.03 12.50 3.48
N LYS A 246 3.97 13.44 3.42
CA LYS A 246 5.40 13.14 3.43
C LYS A 246 5.82 12.37 4.68
N VAL A 247 5.36 12.78 5.87
CA VAL A 247 5.66 12.06 7.12
C VAL A 247 5.13 10.63 7.07
N LEU A 248 3.86 10.44 6.68
CA LEU A 248 3.23 9.12 6.60
C LEU A 248 3.94 8.18 5.61
N VAL A 249 4.34 8.72 4.46
CA VAL A 249 4.98 7.94 3.40
C VAL A 249 6.42 7.57 3.77
N LEU A 250 7.16 8.48 4.41
CA LEU A 250 8.54 8.21 4.85
C LEU A 250 8.61 7.04 5.83
N ASP A 251 7.67 6.96 6.78
CA ASP A 251 7.61 5.86 7.76
C ASP A 251 7.40 4.49 7.08
N ALA A 252 6.83 4.46 5.88
CA ALA A 252 6.56 3.27 5.08
C ALA A 252 7.49 3.10 3.85
N THR A 253 8.54 3.92 3.74
CA THR A 253 9.47 3.89 2.59
C THR A 253 10.68 3.00 2.85
N PHE A 254 11.01 2.18 1.86
CA PHE A 254 12.18 1.30 1.83
C PHE A 254 13.17 1.83 0.79
N ASP A 255 14.32 2.32 1.28
CA ASP A 255 15.41 2.76 0.41
C ASP A 255 16.16 1.55 -0.14
N LEU A 256 16.10 1.38 -1.46
CA LEU A 256 16.78 0.31 -2.19
C LEU A 256 18.06 0.88 -2.80
N ILE A 257 19.15 0.81 -2.04
CA ILE A 257 20.46 1.33 -2.45
C ILE A 257 21.19 0.32 -3.33
N HIS A 258 21.58 0.76 -4.53
CA HIS A 258 22.38 0.03 -5.51
C HIS A 258 23.68 0.76 -5.83
#